data_AF-A0A383B6C5-F1
#
_entry.id   AF-A0A383B6C5-F1
#
_cell.length_a   1.000
_cell.length_b   1.000
_cell.length_c   1.000
_cell.angle_alpha   90.00
_cell.angle_beta   90.00
_cell.angle_gamma   90.00
#
_symmetry.space_group_name_H-M   'P 1'
#
loop_
_entity.id
_entity.type
_entity.pdbx_description
1 polymer ?
#
loop_
_entity_poly.entity_id
_entity_poly.type
_entity_poly.pdbx_seq_one_letter_code
_entity_poly.pdbx_strand_id
1 'polypeptide(L)'
;HIFEKVENLFQKVDRHHQSTTLHCVLVDEAQFLTRKQVVQLGEIVDQSGIPVLCYGLRTDFLGELFEGSRFLLAWADELREIKTVCHCGSKATMTVRLNEEGKPLQAGEQIQIGGNESYVSMCRRHFKSSIGLLKS
;
A
#
# COMPACT_ATOMS: atom_id res chain seq x y z
N HIS A 1 3.26 -4.18 15.88
CA HIS A 1 3.93 -2.95 16.35
C HIS A 1 3.81 -1.91 15.26
N ILE A 2 3.49 -0.64 15.58
CA ILE A 2 3.36 0.44 14.58
C ILE A 2 4.76 1.01 14.34
N PHE A 3 5.20 1.10 13.08
CA PHE A 3 6.47 1.74 12.75
C PHE A 3 6.29 3.24 12.51
N GLU A 4 7.21 4.05 13.02
CA GLU A 4 7.24 5.49 12.78
C GLU A 4 8.09 5.82 11.56
N LYS A 5 7.79 6.93 10.86
CA LYS A 5 8.52 7.32 9.63
C LYS A 5 10.03 7.51 9.82
N VAL A 6 10.46 7.86 11.03
CA VAL A 6 11.88 8.11 11.37
C VAL A 6 12.61 6.87 11.86
N GLU A 7 11.89 5.77 12.09
CA GLU A 7 12.46 4.57 12.66
C GLU A 7 13.38 3.85 11.66
N ASN A 8 14.52 3.37 12.16
CA ASN A 8 15.43 2.51 11.39
C ASN A 8 14.98 1.05 11.52
N LEU A 9 14.28 0.55 10.49
CA LEU A 9 13.71 -0.80 10.52
C LEU A 9 14.77 -1.89 10.54
N PHE A 10 15.88 -1.70 9.82
CA PHE A 10 17.00 -2.64 9.80
C PHE A 10 17.57 -2.85 11.21
N GLN A 11 17.97 -1.77 11.89
CA GLN A 11 18.54 -1.86 13.24
C GLN A 11 17.58 -2.47 14.26
N LYS A 12 16.28 -2.20 14.11
CA LYS A 12 15.24 -2.77 14.98
C LYS A 12 15.14 -4.28 14.80
N VAL A 13 15.06 -4.74 13.55
CA VAL A 13 14.96 -6.16 13.22
C VAL A 13 16.24 -6.90 13.62
N ASP A 14 17.41 -6.33 13.31
CA ASP A 14 18.70 -6.94 13.65
C ASP A 14 18.86 -7.14 15.16
N ARG A 15 18.55 -6.11 15.96
CA ARG A 15 18.58 -6.23 17.43
C ARG A 15 17.62 -7.30 17.94
N HIS A 16 16.42 -7.38 17.39
CA HIS A 16 15.46 -8.40 17.80
C HIS A 16 15.97 -9.81 17.41
N HIS A 17 16.52 -9.95 16.20
CA HIS A 17 17.05 -11.21 15.69
C HIS A 17 18.20 -11.76 16.55
N GLN A 18 19.07 -10.89 17.06
CA GLN A 18 20.15 -11.26 18.00
C GLN A 18 19.63 -11.85 19.32
N SER A 19 18.45 -11.42 19.79
CA SER A 19 17.84 -11.91 21.03
C SER A 19 16.93 -13.12 20.81
N THR A 20 16.33 -13.24 19.63
CA THR A 20 15.42 -14.31 19.25
C THR A 20 15.47 -14.45 17.75
N THR A 21 15.85 -15.62 17.25
CA THR A 21 15.96 -15.89 15.82
C THR A 21 14.63 -15.60 15.13
N LEU A 22 14.63 -14.59 14.28
CA LEU A 22 13.53 -14.27 13.38
C LEU A 22 13.69 -15.03 12.07
N HIS A 23 12.62 -15.65 11.59
CA HIS A 23 12.60 -16.37 10.31
C HIS A 23 11.92 -15.57 9.20
N CYS A 24 11.21 -14.50 9.54
CA CYS A 24 10.45 -13.68 8.61
C CYS A 24 10.08 -12.34 9.27
N VAL A 25 10.03 -11.27 8.48
CA VAL A 25 9.44 -9.99 8.87
C VAL A 25 8.20 -9.73 8.02
N LEU A 26 7.07 -9.48 8.67
CA LEU A 26 5.82 -9.08 8.03
C LEU A 26 5.61 -7.58 8.23
N VAL A 27 5.47 -6.84 7.14
CA VAL A 27 5.16 -5.41 7.14
C VAL A 27 3.76 -5.22 6.57
N ASP A 28 2.82 -4.83 7.43
CA ASP A 28 1.47 -4.48 7.01
C ASP A 28 1.36 -2.98 6.75
N GLU A 29 0.38 -2.58 5.94
CA GLU A 29 0.16 -1.20 5.50
C GLU A 29 1.43 -0.54 4.90
N ALA A 30 2.19 -1.34 4.15
CA ALA A 30 3.51 -0.99 3.61
C ALA A 30 3.48 0.22 2.65
N GLN A 31 2.31 0.63 2.18
CA GLN A 31 2.16 1.87 1.43
C GLN A 31 2.62 3.12 2.20
N PHE A 32 2.59 3.07 3.54
CA PHE A 32 3.02 4.19 4.40
C PHE A 32 4.53 4.22 4.68
N LEU A 33 5.30 3.27 4.16
CA LEU A 33 6.76 3.30 4.26
C LEU A 33 7.33 4.51 3.51
N THR A 34 8.41 5.06 4.05
CA THR A 34 9.24 6.02 3.31
C THR A 34 10.19 5.30 2.37
N ARG A 35 10.78 6.03 1.40
CA ARG A 35 11.89 5.51 0.58
C ARG A 35 12.97 4.82 1.41
N LYS A 36 13.39 5.49 2.48
CA LYS A 36 14.49 5.05 3.32
C LYS A 36 14.17 3.72 3.99
N GLN A 37 12.94 3.58 4.47
CA GLN A 37 12.47 2.34 5.07
C GLN A 37 12.41 1.20 4.07
N VAL A 38 11.95 1.45 2.83
CA VAL A 38 11.98 0.42 1.77
C VAL A 38 13.41 -0.09 1.50
N VAL A 39 14.39 0.81 1.44
CA VAL A 39 15.81 0.40 1.30
C VAL A 39 16.27 -0.45 2.50
N GLN A 40 15.91 -0.04 3.71
CA GLN A 40 16.24 -0.79 4.93
C GLN A 40 15.59 -2.19 4.97
N LEU A 41 14.42 -2.37 4.35
CA LEU A 41 13.83 -3.70 4.21
C LEU A 41 14.69 -4.60 3.32
N GLY A 42 15.26 -4.07 2.24
CA GLY A 42 16.25 -4.80 1.43
C GLY A 42 17.51 -5.16 2.23
N GLU A 43 18.01 -4.23 3.06
CA GLU A 43 19.18 -4.48 3.93
C GLU A 43 18.94 -5.64 4.91
N ILE A 44 17.72 -5.83 5.42
CA ILE A 44 17.36 -6.98 6.27
C ILE A 44 17.53 -8.30 5.50
N VAL A 45 17.05 -8.34 4.25
CA VAL A 45 17.17 -9.54 3.40
C VAL A 45 18.65 -9.81 3.08
N ASP A 46 19.36 -8.79 2.62
CA ASP A 46 20.73 -8.92 2.12
C ASP A 46 21.74 -9.24 3.24
N GLN A 47 21.62 -8.59 4.40
CA GLN A 47 22.61 -8.70 5.47
C GLN A 47 22.25 -9.75 6.51
N SER A 48 20.98 -9.90 6.85
CA SER A 48 20.53 -10.83 7.88
C SER A 48 19.98 -12.14 7.31
N GLY A 49 19.75 -12.23 5.99
CA GLY A 49 19.17 -13.41 5.36
C GLY A 49 17.71 -13.66 5.78
N ILE A 50 17.01 -12.65 6.30
CA ILE A 50 15.65 -12.78 6.80
C ILE A 50 14.68 -12.29 5.71
N PRO A 51 13.76 -13.13 5.22
CA PRO A 51 12.79 -12.69 4.22
C PRO A 51 11.84 -11.64 4.78
N VAL A 52 11.52 -10.63 3.97
CA VAL A 52 10.57 -9.56 4.30
C VAL A 52 9.37 -9.63 3.37
N LEU A 53 8.15 -9.75 3.93
CA LEU A 53 6.91 -9.71 3.17
C LEU A 53 6.16 -8.42 3.47
N CYS A 54 5.85 -7.67 2.42
CA CYS A 54 5.11 -6.41 2.51
C CYS A 54 3.68 -6.58 1.98
N TYR A 55 2.70 -6.12 2.76
CA TYR A 55 1.29 -6.04 2.38
C TYR A 55 0.88 -4.57 2.38
N GLY A 56 0.19 -4.14 1.32
CA GLY A 56 -0.26 -2.74 1.24
C GLY A 56 -0.99 -2.39 -0.04
N LEU A 57 -1.60 -1.21 -0.05
CA LEU A 57 -2.33 -0.65 -1.19
C LEU A 57 -1.37 -0.11 -2.24
N ARG A 58 -1.61 -0.41 -3.52
CA ARG A 58 -0.78 0.13 -4.61
C ARG A 58 -0.98 1.63 -4.81
N THR A 59 -2.24 2.05 -4.91
CA THR A 59 -2.63 3.43 -5.26
C THR A 59 -3.67 3.95 -4.28
N ASP A 60 -3.72 5.27 -4.12
CA ASP A 60 -4.77 5.95 -3.37
C ASP A 60 -6.07 6.08 -4.17
N PHE A 61 -7.03 6.83 -3.62
CA PHE A 61 -8.34 7.06 -4.25
C PHE A 61 -8.31 8.00 -5.45
N LEU A 62 -7.19 8.70 -5.68
CA LEU A 62 -6.94 9.52 -6.87
C LEU A 62 -6.28 8.70 -7.98
N GLY A 63 -5.86 7.46 -7.68
CA GLY A 63 -5.14 6.59 -8.60
C GLY A 63 -3.63 6.82 -8.62
N GLU A 64 -3.11 7.62 -7.68
CA GLU A 64 -1.68 7.90 -7.54
C GLU A 64 -1.00 6.87 -6.65
N LEU A 65 0.27 6.58 -6.91
CA LEU A 65 1.04 5.66 -6.07
C LEU A 65 1.31 6.28 -4.70
N PHE A 66 1.13 5.49 -3.65
CA PHE A 66 1.70 5.82 -2.34
C PHE A 66 3.24 5.77 -2.41
N GLU A 67 3.92 6.53 -1.54
CA GLU A 67 5.39 6.57 -1.52
C GLU A 67 6.00 5.18 -1.31
N GLY A 68 5.57 4.47 -0.26
CA GLY A 68 6.09 3.14 0.06
C GLY A 68 5.86 2.16 -1.10
N SER A 69 4.64 2.15 -1.63
CA SER A 69 4.27 1.31 -2.77
C SER A 69 5.08 1.64 -4.03
N ARG A 70 5.34 2.92 -4.31
CA ARG A 70 6.16 3.34 -5.45
C ARG A 70 7.57 2.77 -5.37
N PHE A 71 8.18 2.75 -4.19
CA PHE A 71 9.52 2.19 -4.02
C PHE A 71 9.52 0.67 -3.95
N LEU A 72 8.53 0.06 -3.29
CA LEU A 72 8.39 -1.40 -3.28
C LEU A 72 8.20 -1.96 -4.69
N LEU A 73 7.43 -1.30 -5.55
CA LEU A 73 7.30 -1.68 -6.96
C LEU A 73 8.64 -1.68 -7.73
N ALA A 74 9.62 -0.90 -7.29
CA ALA A 74 10.92 -0.79 -7.94
C ALA A 74 12.00 -1.67 -7.30
N TRP A 75 11.88 -2.00 -6.01
CA TRP A 75 12.93 -2.66 -5.23
C TRP A 75 12.60 -4.09 -4.79
N ALA A 76 11.32 -4.49 -4.75
CA ALA A 76 10.96 -5.82 -4.30
C ALA A 76 11.35 -6.90 -5.33
N ASP A 77 11.90 -8.02 -4.85
CA ASP A 77 12.26 -9.17 -5.69
C ASP A 77 11.04 -9.84 -6.32
N GLU A 78 9.94 -9.90 -5.56
CA GLU A 78 8.66 -10.47 -6.00
C GLU A 78 7.51 -9.48 -5.76
N LEU A 79 6.62 -9.37 -6.75
CA LEU A 79 5.39 -8.59 -6.67
C LEU A 79 4.19 -9.48 -6.98
N ARG A 80 3.30 -9.63 -6.00
CA ARG A 80 2.05 -10.39 -6.15
C ARG A 80 0.85 -9.48 -5.98
N GLU A 81 0.05 -9.35 -7.03
CA GLU A 81 -1.19 -8.58 -6.98
C GLU A 81 -2.32 -9.44 -6.39
N ILE A 82 -2.90 -9.00 -5.27
CA ILE A 82 -4.14 -9.57 -4.75
C ILE A 82 -5.31 -8.91 -5.49
N LYS A 83 -6.01 -9.71 -6.30
CA LYS A 83 -7.09 -9.21 -7.16
C LYS A 83 -8.44 -9.28 -6.46
N THR A 84 -9.21 -8.21 -6.60
CA THR A 84 -10.66 -8.19 -6.37
C THR A 84 -11.39 -8.04 -7.71
N VAL A 85 -12.72 -8.09 -7.68
CA VAL A 85 -13.56 -8.05 -8.89
C VAL A 85 -14.38 -6.77 -8.87
N CYS A 86 -14.34 -6.03 -9.98
CA CYS A 86 -15.21 -4.88 -10.20
C CYS A 86 -16.63 -5.37 -10.48
N HIS A 87 -17.65 -4.55 -10.20
CA HIS A 87 -19.06 -4.88 -10.47
C HIS A 87 -19.35 -5.29 -11.93
N CYS A 88 -18.46 -4.98 -12.88
CA CYS A 88 -18.58 -5.43 -14.27
C CYS A 88 -17.87 -6.76 -14.59
N GLY A 89 -17.40 -7.49 -13.58
CA GLY A 89 -16.66 -8.75 -13.71
C GLY A 89 -15.18 -8.60 -14.08
N SER A 90 -14.72 -7.40 -14.44
CA SER A 90 -13.30 -7.15 -14.73
C SER A 90 -12.46 -7.06 -13.45
N LYS A 91 -11.15 -7.30 -13.56
CA LYS A 91 -10.20 -7.11 -12.45
C LYS A 91 -10.32 -5.68 -11.89
N ALA A 92 -10.54 -5.57 -10.58
CA ALA A 92 -10.50 -4.29 -9.89
C ALA A 92 -9.06 -3.97 -9.47
N THR A 93 -8.65 -2.75 -9.78
CA THR A 93 -7.26 -2.28 -9.65
C THR A 93 -7.16 -0.88 -9.07
N MET A 94 -8.30 -0.21 -8.87
CA MET A 94 -8.44 1.14 -8.38
C MET A 94 -9.39 1.14 -7.19
N THR A 95 -9.25 2.14 -6.31
CA THR A 95 -10.14 2.35 -5.17
C THR A 95 -10.83 3.69 -5.36
N VAL A 96 -12.15 3.74 -5.20
CA VAL A 96 -12.92 4.99 -5.15
C VAL A 96 -13.33 5.24 -3.71
N ARG A 97 -13.13 6.48 -3.24
CA ARG A 97 -13.66 6.95 -1.95
C ARG A 97 -14.99 7.63 -2.18
N LEU A 98 -16.02 7.21 -1.46
CA LEU A 98 -17.37 7.76 -1.53
C LEU A 98 -17.68 8.54 -0.26
N ASN A 99 -18.32 9.69 -0.39
CA ASN A 99 -18.87 10.43 0.74
C ASN A 99 -20.13 9.73 1.31
N GLU A 100 -20.73 10.32 2.35
CA GLU A 100 -21.96 9.79 2.99
C GLU A 100 -23.15 9.68 2.03
N GLU A 101 -23.18 10.48 0.97
CA GLU A 101 -24.21 10.47 -0.08
C GLU A 101 -23.91 9.45 -1.20
N GLY A 102 -22.83 8.68 -1.10
CA GLY A 102 -22.41 7.72 -2.13
C GLY A 102 -21.77 8.36 -3.36
N LYS A 103 -21.38 9.64 -3.31
CA LYS A 103 -20.73 10.35 -4.42
C LYS A 103 -19.20 10.20 -4.35
N PRO A 104 -18.53 9.95 -5.49
CA PRO A 104 -17.07 9.90 -5.56
C PRO A 104 -16.41 11.20 -5.12
N LEU A 105 -15.49 11.11 -4.17
CA LEU A 105 -14.61 12.20 -3.78
C LEU A 105 -13.41 12.26 -4.72
N GLN A 106 -13.12 13.45 -5.25
CA GLN A 106 -11.99 13.72 -6.15
C GLN A 106 -10.92 14.62 -5.52
N ALA A 107 -11.14 15.05 -4.28
CA ALA A 107 -10.24 15.87 -3.50
C ALA A 107 -10.37 15.51 -2.02
N GLY A 108 -9.34 15.80 -1.23
CA GLY A 108 -9.26 15.48 0.18
C GLY A 108 -7.89 14.94 0.57
N GLU A 109 -7.65 14.78 1.87
CA GLU A 109 -6.40 14.16 2.32
C GLU A 109 -6.33 12.70 1.90
N GLN A 110 -5.15 12.29 1.41
CA GLN A 110 -4.85 10.92 1.00
C GLN A 110 -5.02 9.91 2.14
N ILE A 111 -4.92 10.38 3.39
CA ILE A 111 -5.02 9.57 4.60
C ILE A 111 -6.15 10.16 5.45
N GLN A 112 -7.25 9.43 5.58
CA GLN A 112 -8.26 9.72 6.60
C GLN A 112 -8.76 8.41 7.17
N ILE A 113 -8.38 8.15 8.43
CA ILE A 113 -8.84 6.99 9.19
C ILE A 113 -10.03 7.48 10.03
N GLY A 114 -11.23 7.06 9.68
CA GLY A 114 -12.48 7.45 10.37
C GLY A 114 -13.31 8.49 9.62
N GLY A 115 -14.59 8.17 9.47
CA GLY A 115 -15.64 8.91 8.74
C GLY A 115 -16.71 7.92 8.24
N ASN A 116 -17.93 8.38 7.94
CA ASN A 116 -18.98 7.53 7.33
C ASN A 116 -18.73 7.29 5.82
N GLU A 117 -17.49 7.42 5.39
CA GLU A 117 -17.08 7.26 4.00
C GLU A 117 -16.85 5.79 3.70
N SER A 118 -17.13 5.40 2.46
CA SER A 118 -16.95 4.01 2.01
C SER A 118 -15.93 3.94 0.87
N TYR A 119 -15.24 2.82 0.80
CA TYR A 119 -14.24 2.55 -0.24
C TYR A 119 -14.74 1.42 -1.14
N VAL A 120 -14.69 1.64 -2.46
CA VAL A 120 -15.16 0.67 -3.46
C VAL A 120 -14.05 0.34 -4.46
N SER A 121 -13.74 -0.94 -4.61
CA SER A 121 -12.77 -1.43 -5.58
C SER A 121 -13.37 -1.49 -6.99
N MET A 122 -12.73 -0.83 -7.96
CA MET A 122 -13.20 -0.73 -9.34
C MET A 122 -12.11 -1.06 -10.35
N CYS A 123 -12.54 -1.46 -11.56
CA CYS A 123 -11.64 -1.50 -12.70
C CYS A 123 -11.34 -0.06 -13.16
N ARG A 124 -10.22 0.14 -13.86
CA ARG A 124 -9.81 1.47 -14.35
C ARG A 124 -10.89 2.20 -15.15
N ARG A 125 -11.72 1.48 -15.92
CA ARG A 125 -12.80 2.08 -16.72
C ARG A 125 -13.89 2.69 -15.83
N HIS A 126 -14.41 1.92 -14.87
CA HIS A 126 -15.45 2.43 -13.97
C HIS A 126 -14.92 3.47 -13.00
N PHE A 127 -13.66 3.35 -12.55
CA PHE A 127 -12.98 4.41 -11.83
C PHE A 127 -12.99 5.73 -12.62
N LYS A 128 -12.48 5.74 -13.85
CA LYS A 128 -12.49 6.96 -14.66
C LYS A 128 -13.89 7.51 -14.91
N SER A 129 -14.89 6.63 -15.08
CA SER A 129 -16.29 7.03 -15.23
C SER A 129 -16.84 7.68 -13.96
N SER A 130 -16.54 7.13 -12.78
CA SER A 130 -17.03 7.65 -11.50
C SER A 130 -16.42 9.01 -11.16
N ILE A 131 -15.19 9.27 -11.60
CA ILE A 131 -14.53 10.57 -11.40
C ILE A 131 -14.62 11.52 -12.61
N GLY A 132 -15.49 11.24 -13.59
CA GLY A 132 -15.73 12.14 -14.73
C GLY A 132 -14.57 12.29 -15.74
N LEU A 133 -13.57 11.39 -15.71
CA LEU A 133 -12.46 11.34 -16.66
C LEU A 133 -12.79 10.61 -17.98
N LEU A 134 -13.97 9.99 -18.07
CA LEU A 134 -14.54 9.53 -19.34
C LEU A 134 -15.71 10.44 -19.67
N LYS A 135 -15.60 11.19 -20.78
CA LYS A 135 -16.75 11.86 -21.38
C LYS A 135 -17.51 10.86 -22.25
N SER A 136 -18.84 10.90 -22.17
CA SER A 136 -19.77 10.26 -23.11
C SER A 136 -19.56 10.78 -24.52
#